data_AF-A0AA37XGI7-F1
#
_entry.id   AF-A0AA37XGI7-F1
#
_cell.length_a   1.000
_cell.length_b   1.000
_cell.length_c   1.000
_cell.angle_alpha   90.00
_cell.angle_beta   90.00
_cell.angle_gamma   90.00
#
_symmetry.space_group_name_H-M   'P 1'
#
loop_
_entity.id
_entity.type
_entity.pdbx_description
1 polymer ?
#
loop_
_entity_poly.entity_id
_entity_poly.type
_entity_poly.pdbx_seq_one_letter_code
_entity_poly.pdbx_strand_id
1 'polypeptide(L)'
;MTGWPGTRVSFWQQAGRAGRAGADGVAVLVASANPLDTYLVHHPSAVLDEAIEVTTFDPSNPYVLAPHLCAAAAEVPLTQPDLALFGLADATLLDELVRRGLLRRRPTGWYWNQARAEVPSRLTDLRGSGTADVAVVDEVTGAMLGTVDGGRADSVVHPGAVYVHQGRTFVVERLEDDVALVVGGDVAHRTMATAAHHASFVDVLEEVRWGPVTWRYGHVEVTSQVQGYDVRVPPAMEVVARHELEMPVRTLPTTGVWWTVGQETLLAETGIAPGDVPGALHAAEHAAIGVLPLLATCDRWDIGGLSTALHPETGAPTVLVHDGHPGGAGFAQRGFRAARRWIEATHEAVASCGCRHGCPRCVYSPKCGNGNSPLDKAGALAVLDYLRSLAP
;
A
#
# COMPACT_ATOMS: atom_id res chain seq x y z
N MET A 1 -13.75 5.46 -20.25
CA MET A 1 -12.87 5.26 -19.06
C MET A 1 -12.68 3.77 -18.89
N THR A 2 -11.43 3.30 -18.80
CA THR A 2 -11.08 1.88 -18.66
C THR A 2 -10.71 1.60 -17.21
N GLY A 3 -11.71 1.32 -16.39
CA GLY A 3 -11.61 1.17 -14.95
C GLY A 3 -11.90 2.46 -14.17
N TRP A 4 -12.12 2.31 -12.87
CA TRP A 4 -12.23 3.44 -11.95
C TRP A 4 -10.92 4.24 -11.89
N PRO A 5 -10.95 5.57 -12.06
CA PRO A 5 -9.74 6.40 -12.12
C PRO A 5 -9.18 6.79 -10.74
N GLY A 6 -9.54 6.06 -9.69
CA GLY A 6 -9.07 6.27 -8.31
C GLY A 6 -10.01 7.13 -7.46
N THR A 7 -10.53 8.25 -8.00
CA THR A 7 -11.40 9.19 -7.24
C THR A 7 -12.61 9.67 -8.05
N ARG A 8 -13.66 10.13 -7.37
CA ARG A 8 -14.82 10.81 -8.00
C ARG A 8 -14.38 12.08 -8.69
N VAL A 9 -13.41 12.82 -8.14
CA VAL A 9 -12.81 13.98 -8.83
C VAL A 9 -12.31 13.58 -10.22
N SER A 10 -11.44 12.56 -10.29
CA SER A 10 -10.86 12.10 -11.55
C SER A 10 -11.93 11.55 -12.49
N PHE A 11 -12.94 10.86 -11.95
CA PHE A 11 -14.09 10.38 -12.73
C PHE A 11 -14.85 11.53 -13.39
N TRP A 12 -15.26 12.54 -12.61
CA TRP A 12 -16.00 13.69 -13.13
C TRP A 12 -15.15 14.56 -14.06
N GLN A 13 -13.85 14.70 -13.80
CA GLN A 13 -12.93 15.36 -14.73
C GLN A 13 -12.78 14.61 -16.06
N GLN A 14 -12.69 13.28 -16.04
CA GLN A 14 -12.62 12.48 -17.26
C GLN A 14 -13.95 12.49 -18.03
N ALA A 15 -15.07 12.34 -17.31
CA ALA A 15 -16.40 12.40 -17.89
C ALA A 15 -16.71 13.77 -18.51
N GLY A 16 -16.30 14.86 -17.86
CA GLY A 16 -16.48 16.24 -18.35
C GLY A 16 -15.71 16.56 -19.63
N ARG A 17 -14.80 15.69 -20.08
CA ARG A 17 -14.16 15.80 -21.41
C ARG A 17 -15.07 15.35 -22.55
N ALA A 18 -16.17 14.67 -22.24
CA ALA A 18 -17.17 14.25 -23.21
C ALA A 18 -18.35 15.24 -23.24
N GLY A 19 -18.61 15.82 -24.42
CA GLY A 19 -19.65 16.83 -24.62
C GLY A 19 -19.06 18.20 -24.97
N ARG A 20 -19.76 18.93 -25.84
CA ARG A 20 -19.44 20.32 -26.23
C ARG A 20 -20.74 21.11 -26.25
N ALA A 21 -20.64 22.45 -26.21
CA ALA A 21 -21.81 23.30 -26.27
C ALA A 21 -22.70 22.95 -27.48
N GLY A 22 -23.94 22.55 -27.21
CA GLY A 22 -24.95 22.22 -28.22
C GLY A 22 -24.93 20.80 -28.78
N ALA A 23 -24.11 19.88 -28.25
CA ALA A 23 -24.08 18.47 -28.69
C ALA A 23 -24.07 17.50 -27.50
N ASP A 24 -24.80 16.40 -27.63
CA ASP A 24 -24.83 15.33 -26.64
C ASP A 24 -23.44 14.70 -26.47
N GLY A 25 -23.04 14.48 -25.22
CA GLY A 25 -21.83 13.76 -24.85
C GLY A 25 -22.19 12.45 -24.14
N VAL A 26 -21.43 11.40 -24.40
CA VAL A 26 -21.56 10.12 -23.68
C VAL A 26 -20.23 9.76 -23.05
N ALA A 27 -20.26 9.49 -21.74
CA ALA A 27 -19.14 8.95 -20.99
C ALA A 27 -19.47 7.50 -20.59
N VAL A 28 -18.60 6.55 -20.94
CA VAL A 28 -18.76 5.13 -20.61
C VAL A 28 -17.65 4.71 -19.66
N LEU A 29 -18.02 4.15 -18.50
CA LEU A 29 -17.11 3.46 -17.58
C LEU A 29 -17.12 1.96 -17.91
N VAL A 30 -15.97 1.44 -18.32
CA VAL A 30 -15.76 0.01 -18.52
C VAL A 30 -14.98 -0.51 -17.32
N ALA A 31 -15.67 -1.19 -16.41
CA ALA A 31 -15.09 -1.67 -15.15
C ALA A 31 -13.94 -2.66 -15.36
N SER A 32 -12.87 -2.47 -14.59
CA SER A 32 -11.71 -3.36 -14.53
C SER A 32 -11.96 -4.54 -13.58
N ALA A 33 -11.14 -5.58 -13.70
CA ALA A 33 -11.22 -6.76 -12.85
C ALA A 33 -10.58 -6.52 -11.47
N ASN A 34 -11.20 -5.66 -10.65
CA ASN A 34 -10.76 -5.38 -9.27
C ASN A 34 -11.97 -5.23 -8.29
N PRO A 35 -11.77 -5.33 -6.97
CA PRO A 35 -12.85 -5.25 -5.98
C PRO A 35 -13.61 -3.92 -5.97
N LEU A 36 -12.90 -2.80 -6.09
CA LEU A 36 -13.50 -1.47 -6.07
C LEU A 36 -14.41 -1.23 -7.28
N ASP A 37 -13.94 -1.53 -8.48
CA ASP A 37 -14.75 -1.43 -9.70
C ASP A 37 -16.01 -2.30 -9.62
N THR A 38 -15.87 -3.51 -9.05
CA THR A 38 -17.01 -4.41 -8.82
C THR A 38 -18.03 -3.78 -7.88
N TYR A 39 -17.56 -3.22 -6.76
CA TYR A 39 -18.42 -2.50 -5.81
C TYR A 39 -19.19 -1.36 -6.49
N LEU A 40 -18.48 -0.49 -7.23
CA LEU A 40 -19.06 0.72 -7.84
C LEU A 40 -20.08 0.41 -8.94
N VAL A 41 -19.90 -0.67 -9.72
CA VAL A 41 -20.89 -1.10 -10.73
C VAL A 41 -22.20 -1.56 -10.08
N HIS A 42 -22.12 -2.17 -8.90
CA HIS A 42 -23.30 -2.61 -8.16
C HIS A 42 -23.90 -1.51 -7.27
N HIS A 43 -23.16 -0.43 -7.00
CA HIS A 43 -23.57 0.70 -6.17
C HIS A 43 -23.31 2.05 -6.89
N PRO A 44 -24.00 2.33 -8.00
CA PRO A 44 -23.74 3.53 -8.80
C PRO A 44 -24.02 4.83 -8.03
N SER A 45 -24.92 4.81 -7.03
CA SER A 45 -25.16 5.95 -6.12
C SER A 45 -23.90 6.36 -5.35
N ALA A 46 -22.98 5.42 -5.06
CA ALA A 46 -21.71 5.74 -4.44
C ALA A 46 -20.85 6.67 -5.31
N VAL A 47 -21.03 6.67 -6.63
CA VAL A 47 -20.34 7.60 -7.56
C VAL A 47 -21.15 8.86 -7.81
N LEU A 48 -22.48 8.71 -7.98
CA LEU A 48 -23.35 9.77 -8.50
C LEU A 48 -23.92 10.69 -7.42
N ASP A 49 -24.21 10.15 -6.24
CA ASP A 49 -24.97 10.85 -5.19
C ASP A 49 -24.08 11.31 -4.03
N GLU A 50 -22.88 10.74 -3.89
CA GLU A 50 -21.94 11.14 -2.85
C GLU A 50 -21.16 12.41 -3.21
N ALA A 51 -20.84 13.20 -2.18
CA ALA A 51 -19.96 14.34 -2.31
C ALA A 51 -18.57 13.91 -2.80
N ILE A 52 -17.89 14.84 -3.47
CA ILE A 52 -16.48 14.70 -3.84
C ILE A 52 -15.65 14.41 -2.59
N GLU A 53 -14.64 13.54 -2.73
CA GLU A 53 -13.83 13.12 -1.60
C GLU A 53 -13.03 14.26 -0.96
N VAL A 54 -12.78 14.12 0.34
CA VAL A 54 -11.82 14.95 1.07
C VAL A 54 -10.43 14.35 0.89
N THR A 55 -9.44 15.16 0.54
CA THR A 55 -8.05 14.73 0.43
C THR A 55 -7.54 14.22 1.77
N THR A 56 -7.06 12.99 1.82
CA THR A 56 -6.39 12.42 3.00
C THR A 56 -4.90 12.69 2.88
N PHE A 57 -4.35 13.49 3.79
CA PHE A 57 -2.92 13.72 3.95
C PHE A 57 -2.62 13.92 5.43
N ASP A 58 -1.50 13.39 5.91
CA ASP A 58 -1.02 13.65 7.26
C ASP A 58 0.09 14.72 7.25
N PRO A 59 -0.24 16.01 7.53
CA PRO A 59 0.77 17.06 7.60
C PRO A 59 1.71 16.91 8.80
N SER A 60 1.39 16.05 9.76
CA SER A 60 2.20 15.78 10.94
C SER A 60 3.18 14.61 10.76
N ASN A 61 3.15 13.92 9.61
CA ASN A 61 4.07 12.82 9.32
C ASN A 61 5.53 13.33 9.44
N PRO A 62 6.33 12.81 10.40
CA PRO A 62 7.67 13.31 10.64
C PRO A 62 8.63 13.06 9.48
N TYR A 63 8.38 12.07 8.61
CA TYR A 63 9.21 11.79 7.43
C TYR A 63 9.07 12.87 6.35
N VAL A 64 7.92 13.53 6.29
CA VAL A 64 7.68 14.67 5.40
C VAL A 64 8.06 15.97 6.11
N LEU A 65 7.60 16.14 7.34
CA LEU A 65 7.74 17.38 8.08
C LEU A 65 9.20 17.71 8.46
N ALA A 66 10.00 16.72 8.86
CA ALA A 66 11.38 16.97 9.28
C ALA A 66 12.27 17.58 8.17
N PRO A 67 12.30 17.04 6.93
CA PRO A 67 12.98 17.69 5.81
C PRO A 67 12.48 19.11 5.53
N HIS A 68 11.17 19.33 5.59
CA HIS A 68 10.58 20.67 5.41
C HIS A 68 11.00 21.66 6.50
N LEU A 69 11.08 21.23 7.76
CA LEU A 69 11.60 22.06 8.86
C LEU A 69 13.08 22.38 8.66
N CYS A 70 13.87 21.45 8.13
CA CYS A 70 15.27 21.70 7.80
C CYS A 70 15.44 22.73 6.67
N ALA A 71 14.62 22.62 5.61
CA ALA A 71 14.57 23.60 4.53
C ALA A 71 14.13 24.98 5.05
N ALA A 72 13.05 25.03 5.84
CA ALA A 72 12.56 26.27 6.45
C ALA A 72 13.63 26.93 7.32
N ALA A 73 14.28 26.18 8.21
CA ALA A 73 15.34 26.67 9.09
C ALA A 73 16.62 27.13 8.35
N ALA A 74 16.79 26.73 7.08
CA ALA A 74 17.88 27.19 6.22
C ALA A 74 17.55 28.52 5.52
N GLU A 75 16.27 28.74 5.21
CA GLU A 75 15.77 30.01 4.65
C GLU A 75 15.67 31.09 5.72
N VAL A 76 14.98 30.79 6.82
CA VAL A 76 14.76 31.68 7.96
C VAL A 76 14.84 30.85 9.25
N PRO A 77 15.63 31.27 10.26
CA PRO A 77 15.70 30.54 11.52
C PRO A 77 14.32 30.37 12.16
N LEU A 78 13.98 29.13 12.53
CA LEU A 78 12.71 28.83 13.15
C LEU A 78 12.68 29.33 14.59
N THR A 79 11.53 29.83 15.02
CA THR A 79 11.29 30.37 16.36
C THR A 79 10.08 29.70 17.00
N GLN A 80 9.87 29.92 18.31
CA GLN A 80 8.74 29.33 19.04
C GLN A 80 7.37 29.70 18.41
N PRO A 81 7.11 30.93 17.96
CA PRO A 81 5.89 31.27 17.24
C PRO A 81 5.65 30.47 15.94
N ASP A 82 6.72 30.01 15.28
CA ASP A 82 6.59 29.32 13.98
C ASP A 82 6.07 27.88 14.14
N LEU A 83 6.16 27.28 15.33
CA LEU A 83 5.70 25.91 15.59
C LEU A 83 4.25 25.68 15.12
N ALA A 84 3.37 26.66 15.37
CA ALA A 84 1.97 26.59 14.99
C ALA A 84 1.77 26.60 13.46
N LEU A 85 2.67 27.24 12.69
CA LEU A 85 2.61 27.25 11.22
C LEU A 85 2.85 25.85 10.63
N PHE A 86 3.64 25.04 11.33
CA PHE A 86 3.98 23.67 10.95
C PHE A 86 3.11 22.62 11.66
N GLY A 87 2.05 23.04 12.37
CA GLY A 87 1.17 22.13 13.11
C GLY A 87 1.85 21.42 14.30
N LEU A 88 2.98 21.94 14.79
CA LEU A 88 3.69 21.37 15.92
C LEU A 88 3.10 21.84 17.25
N ALA A 89 2.75 20.90 18.12
CA ALA A 89 2.27 21.21 19.47
C ALA A 89 3.39 21.75 20.38
N ASP A 90 4.62 21.28 20.18
CA ASP A 90 5.80 21.67 20.95
C ASP A 90 7.09 21.52 20.12
N ALA A 91 8.23 21.82 20.75
CA ALA A 91 9.55 21.80 20.11
C ALA A 91 10.19 20.40 20.03
N THR A 92 9.49 19.31 20.40
CA THR A 92 10.07 17.97 20.51
C THR A 92 10.72 17.51 19.21
N LEU A 93 10.05 17.72 18.07
CA LEU A 93 10.62 17.36 16.76
C LEU A 93 11.85 18.23 16.41
N LEU A 94 11.84 19.53 16.72
CA LEU A 94 12.99 20.39 16.47
C LEU A 94 14.19 19.99 17.34
N ASP A 95 13.95 19.62 18.60
CA ASP A 95 14.98 19.16 19.52
C ASP A 95 15.54 17.78 19.11
N GLU A 96 14.71 16.89 18.55
CA GLU A 96 15.14 15.67 17.86
C GLU A 96 16.07 15.99 16.69
N LEU A 97 15.71 16.95 15.82
CA LEU A 97 16.55 17.36 14.70
C LEU A 97 17.88 17.98 15.13
N VAL A 98 17.91 18.68 16.27
CA VAL A 98 19.15 19.18 16.88
C VAL A 98 20.03 18.03 17.35
N ARG A 99 19.43 17.05 18.03
CA ARG A 99 20.14 15.86 18.53
C ARG A 99 20.69 14.98 17.39
N ARG A 100 19.96 14.88 16.28
CA ARG A 100 20.41 14.26 15.01
C ARG A 100 21.46 15.09 14.26
N GLY A 101 21.76 16.30 14.74
CA GLY A 101 22.75 17.20 14.13
C GLY A 101 22.30 17.81 12.80
N LEU A 102 21.00 17.78 12.49
CA LEU A 102 20.42 18.47 11.33
C LEU A 102 20.23 19.95 11.62
N LEU A 103 19.76 20.28 12.82
CA LEU A 103 19.61 21.65 13.29
C LEU A 103 20.62 22.00 14.39
N ARG A 104 20.76 23.30 14.66
CA ARG A 104 21.47 23.86 15.80
C ARG A 104 20.55 24.77 16.58
N ARG A 105 20.41 24.54 17.88
CA ARG A 105 19.69 25.43 18.78
C ARG A 105 20.59 26.59 19.20
N ARG A 106 20.06 27.81 19.10
CA ARG A 106 20.66 29.05 19.61
C ARG A 106 19.61 29.79 20.47
N PRO A 107 19.98 30.81 21.27
CA PRO A 107 19.02 31.54 22.11
C PRO A 107 17.83 32.13 21.34
N THR A 108 18.05 32.46 20.07
CA THR A 108 17.07 33.11 19.18
C THR A 108 16.24 32.13 18.34
N GLY A 109 16.52 30.82 18.37
CA GLY A 109 15.76 29.84 17.58
C GLY A 109 16.57 28.62 17.13
N TRP A 110 16.02 27.90 16.16
CA TRP A 110 16.61 26.72 15.52
C TRP A 110 17.11 27.08 14.12
N TYR A 111 18.36 26.72 13.85
CA TYR A 111 19.08 27.10 12.64
C TYR A 111 19.49 25.84 11.89
N TRP A 112 19.49 25.89 10.56
CA TRP A 112 20.16 24.86 9.77
C TRP A 112 21.63 24.71 10.18
N ASN A 113 22.09 23.46 10.29
CA ASN A 113 23.49 23.19 10.58
C ASN A 113 24.36 23.37 9.33
N GLN A 114 24.89 24.58 9.14
CA GLN A 114 25.78 24.94 8.01
C GLN A 114 27.09 24.13 7.92
N ALA A 115 27.43 23.33 8.95
CA ALA A 115 28.57 22.42 8.88
C ALA A 115 28.29 21.14 8.07
N ARG A 116 27.04 20.93 7.67
CA ARG A 116 26.61 19.81 6.84
C ARG A 116 26.92 20.06 5.37
N ALA A 117 27.30 19.01 4.66
CA ALA A 117 27.56 19.07 3.22
C ALA A 117 26.27 18.99 2.40
N GLU A 118 25.19 18.46 2.99
CA GLU A 118 23.91 18.31 2.33
C GLU A 118 23.19 19.65 2.14
N VAL A 119 22.44 19.76 1.05
CA VAL A 119 21.54 20.89 0.80
C VAL A 119 20.18 20.55 1.43
N PRO A 120 19.67 21.33 2.40
CA PRO A 120 18.47 20.97 3.15
C PRO A 120 17.21 20.82 2.27
N SER A 121 17.07 21.61 1.19
CA SER A 121 15.97 21.44 0.23
C SER A 121 16.02 20.16 -0.59
N ARG A 122 17.17 19.46 -0.61
CA ARG A 122 17.31 18.14 -1.25
C ARG A 122 17.04 16.98 -0.29
N LEU A 123 16.80 17.26 0.99
CA LEU A 123 16.35 16.25 1.95
C LEU A 123 14.86 15.93 1.76
N THR A 124 14.12 16.83 1.11
CA THR A 124 12.70 16.66 0.83
C THR A 124 12.50 15.93 -0.49
N ASP A 125 11.84 14.78 -0.45
CA ASP A 125 11.22 14.17 -1.63
C ASP A 125 9.73 14.53 -1.65
N LEU A 126 9.36 15.43 -2.57
CA LEU A 126 7.96 15.89 -2.71
C LEU A 126 7.02 14.80 -3.26
N ARG A 127 7.56 13.73 -3.83
CA ARG A 127 6.76 12.61 -4.36
C ARG A 127 6.73 11.40 -3.43
N GLY A 128 7.48 11.46 -2.33
CA GLY A 128 7.33 10.55 -1.20
C GLY A 128 7.64 9.08 -1.48
N SER A 129 8.35 8.74 -2.55
CA SER A 129 8.65 7.33 -2.86
C SER A 129 9.56 6.69 -1.80
N GLY A 130 10.22 7.49 -0.97
CA GLY A 130 11.06 7.07 0.17
C GLY A 130 12.34 6.33 -0.24
N THR A 131 12.40 5.86 -1.47
CA THR A 131 13.48 5.14 -2.13
C THR A 131 13.64 5.71 -3.53
N ALA A 132 14.89 5.87 -3.97
CA ALA A 132 15.18 6.36 -5.32
C ALA A 132 14.68 5.34 -6.35
N ASP A 133 14.16 5.85 -7.47
CA ASP A 133 13.83 5.03 -8.64
C ASP A 133 15.08 4.28 -9.13
N VAL A 134 14.88 3.02 -9.52
CA VAL A 134 15.90 2.19 -10.15
C VAL A 134 15.85 2.36 -11.67
N ALA A 135 16.94 2.83 -12.27
CA ALA A 135 17.07 2.94 -13.72
C ALA A 135 17.28 1.56 -14.34
N VAL A 136 16.51 1.23 -15.40
CA VAL A 136 16.69 -0.01 -16.16
C VAL A 136 17.50 0.29 -17.41
N VAL A 137 18.68 -0.29 -17.52
CA VAL A 137 19.66 0.01 -18.57
C VAL A 137 20.00 -1.27 -19.32
N ASP A 138 19.89 -1.21 -20.66
CA ASP A 138 20.36 -2.28 -21.54
C ASP A 138 21.89 -2.31 -21.53
N GLU A 139 22.49 -3.38 -21.02
CA GLU A 139 23.94 -3.51 -20.80
C GLU A 139 24.74 -3.52 -22.11
N VAL A 140 24.14 -4.00 -23.21
CA VAL A 140 24.81 -4.10 -24.51
C VAL A 140 24.85 -2.75 -25.22
N THR A 141 23.76 -2.00 -25.16
CA THR A 141 23.61 -0.73 -25.90
C THR A 141 23.88 0.50 -25.05
N GLY A 142 23.86 0.38 -23.72
CA GLY A 142 23.89 1.49 -22.77
C GLY A 142 22.60 2.32 -22.76
N ALA A 143 21.55 1.87 -23.44
CA ALA A 143 20.29 2.61 -23.52
C ALA A 143 19.49 2.49 -22.22
N MET A 144 19.08 3.62 -21.65
CA MET A 144 18.11 3.65 -20.55
C MET A 144 16.71 3.32 -21.11
N LEU A 145 16.18 2.17 -20.71
CA LEU A 145 14.86 1.70 -21.13
C LEU A 145 13.74 2.40 -20.33
N GLY A 146 13.95 2.60 -19.03
CA GLY A 146 12.97 3.24 -18.16
C GLY A 146 13.41 3.25 -16.70
N THR A 147 12.45 3.46 -15.80
CA THR A 147 12.64 3.37 -14.36
C THR A 147 11.62 2.44 -13.71
N VAL A 148 11.99 1.90 -12.56
CA VAL A 148 11.13 1.12 -11.65
C VAL A 148 11.18 1.79 -10.28
N ASP A 149 10.03 1.89 -9.62
CA ASP A 149 9.95 2.39 -8.24
C ASP A 149 10.86 1.58 -7.29
N GLY A 150 11.62 2.29 -6.45
CA GLY A 150 12.60 1.67 -5.56
C GLY A 150 12.01 0.66 -4.57
N GLY A 151 10.79 0.91 -4.08
CA GLY A 151 10.08 0.01 -3.16
C GLY A 151 9.68 -1.32 -3.82
N ARG A 152 9.67 -1.37 -5.15
CA ARG A 152 9.30 -2.55 -5.95
C ARG A 152 10.47 -3.18 -6.68
N ALA A 153 11.62 -2.53 -6.72
CA ALA A 153 12.77 -2.95 -7.51
C ALA A 153 13.15 -4.41 -7.23
N ASP A 154 13.25 -4.81 -5.96
CA ASP A 154 13.61 -6.17 -5.57
C ASP A 154 12.62 -7.23 -6.11
N SER A 155 11.36 -6.87 -6.39
CA SER A 155 10.34 -7.80 -6.91
C SER A 155 10.18 -7.79 -8.44
N VAL A 156 10.64 -6.73 -9.10
CA VAL A 156 10.42 -6.50 -10.54
C VAL A 156 11.71 -6.65 -11.35
N VAL A 157 12.83 -6.22 -10.78
CA VAL A 157 14.16 -6.19 -11.42
C VAL A 157 15.22 -6.87 -10.55
N HIS A 158 14.86 -7.93 -9.84
CA HIS A 158 15.87 -8.80 -9.23
C HIS A 158 16.70 -9.53 -10.30
N PRO A 159 17.92 -10.00 -9.96
CA PRO A 159 18.68 -10.88 -10.83
C PRO A 159 17.85 -12.09 -11.32
N GLY A 160 17.86 -12.34 -12.62
CA GLY A 160 17.08 -13.37 -13.28
C GLY A 160 15.63 -12.99 -13.65
N ALA A 161 15.15 -11.80 -13.26
CA ALA A 161 13.80 -11.36 -13.62
C ALA A 161 13.66 -11.15 -15.14
N VAL A 162 12.48 -11.48 -15.69
CA VAL A 162 12.09 -11.12 -17.05
C VAL A 162 11.38 -9.77 -17.03
N TYR A 163 12.07 -8.76 -17.53
CA TYR A 163 11.55 -7.40 -17.67
C TYR A 163 10.96 -7.20 -19.08
N VAL A 164 9.70 -6.77 -19.16
CA VAL A 164 9.01 -6.51 -20.43
C VAL A 164 8.89 -5.01 -20.64
N HIS A 165 9.52 -4.49 -21.70
CA HIS A 165 9.48 -3.09 -22.07
C HIS A 165 8.93 -2.93 -23.48
N GLN A 166 7.77 -2.28 -23.61
CA GLN A 166 7.10 -2.03 -24.90
C GLN A 166 6.95 -3.30 -25.77
N GLY A 167 6.66 -4.44 -25.13
CA GLY A 167 6.48 -5.74 -25.81
C GLY A 167 7.77 -6.49 -26.11
N ARG A 168 8.95 -5.91 -25.83
CA ARG A 168 10.24 -6.59 -25.91
C ARG A 168 10.64 -7.13 -24.55
N THR A 169 11.26 -8.29 -24.53
CA THR A 169 11.71 -9.00 -23.33
C THR A 169 13.21 -8.79 -23.10
N PHE A 170 13.53 -8.58 -21.83
CA PHE A 170 14.89 -8.45 -21.33
C PHE A 170 15.02 -9.34 -20.09
N VAL A 171 16.20 -9.90 -19.87
CA VAL A 171 16.53 -10.62 -18.64
C VAL A 171 17.44 -9.72 -17.81
N VAL A 172 17.10 -9.55 -16.54
CA VAL A 172 17.90 -8.78 -15.60
C VAL A 172 19.11 -9.62 -15.19
N GLU A 173 20.31 -9.14 -15.48
CA GLU A 173 21.53 -9.81 -15.06
C GLU A 173 21.91 -9.41 -13.63
N ARG A 174 21.84 -8.11 -13.34
CA ARG A 174 22.27 -7.53 -12.07
C ARG A 174 21.39 -6.37 -11.65
N LEU A 175 21.27 -6.21 -10.34
CA LEU A 175 20.69 -5.04 -9.69
C LEU A 175 21.76 -4.47 -8.76
N GLU A 176 22.27 -3.28 -9.10
CA GLU A 176 23.32 -2.57 -8.37
C GLU A 176 22.73 -1.24 -7.87
N ASP A 177 22.50 -1.10 -6.56
CA ASP A 177 21.92 0.08 -5.90
C ASP A 177 20.69 0.67 -6.61
N ASP A 178 20.89 1.67 -7.48
CA ASP A 178 19.88 2.42 -8.24
C ASP A 178 19.83 2.08 -9.75
N VAL A 179 20.53 1.03 -10.19
CA VAL A 179 20.57 0.60 -11.60
C VAL A 179 20.35 -0.92 -11.73
N ALA A 180 19.39 -1.30 -12.57
CA ALA A 180 19.19 -2.67 -13.04
C ALA A 180 19.78 -2.82 -14.46
N LEU A 181 20.76 -3.69 -14.60
CA LEU A 181 21.37 -4.04 -15.88
C LEU A 181 20.63 -5.21 -16.52
N VAL A 182 20.19 -5.01 -17.75
CA VAL A 182 19.38 -5.99 -18.48
C VAL A 182 19.99 -6.30 -19.84
N VAL A 183 19.79 -7.53 -20.30
CA VAL A 183 20.20 -7.97 -21.64
C VAL A 183 18.98 -8.42 -22.41
N GLY A 184 18.90 -8.02 -23.68
CA GLY A 184 17.80 -8.44 -24.56
C GLY A 184 17.78 -9.96 -24.71
N GLY A 185 16.60 -10.57 -24.50
CA GLY A 185 16.45 -12.02 -24.59
C GLY A 185 15.06 -12.39 -25.12
N ASP A 186 15.00 -13.31 -26.09
CA ASP A 186 13.73 -13.89 -26.54
C ASP A 186 13.36 -15.05 -25.62
N VAL A 187 12.68 -14.72 -24.52
CA VAL A 187 12.28 -15.66 -23.48
C VAL A 187 10.78 -15.89 -23.51
N ALA A 188 10.38 -17.14 -23.72
CA ALA A 188 8.96 -17.55 -23.77
C ALA A 188 8.35 -17.80 -22.38
N HIS A 189 8.96 -17.29 -21.31
CA HIS A 189 8.50 -17.46 -19.93
C HIS A 189 8.40 -16.11 -19.21
N ARG A 190 7.77 -16.13 -18.03
CA ARG A 190 7.69 -14.99 -17.11
C ARG A 190 8.27 -15.39 -15.76
N THR A 191 8.74 -14.40 -15.01
CA THR A 191 9.17 -14.58 -13.63
C THR A 191 8.18 -13.93 -12.68
N MET A 192 8.03 -14.52 -11.50
CA MET A 192 7.25 -13.94 -10.41
C MET A 192 8.03 -14.09 -9.12
N ALA A 193 8.44 -12.97 -8.54
CA ALA A 193 9.15 -12.94 -7.27
C ALA A 193 8.30 -13.55 -6.15
N THR A 194 8.98 -14.29 -5.25
CA THR A 194 8.43 -14.79 -4.00
C THR A 194 9.06 -14.02 -2.85
N ALA A 195 8.24 -13.47 -1.97
CA ALA A 195 8.70 -12.63 -0.88
C ALA A 195 8.12 -13.08 0.46
N ALA A 196 8.93 -12.99 1.51
CA ALA A 196 8.47 -13.11 2.89
C ALA A 196 8.13 -11.72 3.42
N HIS A 197 7.02 -11.63 4.14
CA HIS A 197 6.56 -10.40 4.79
C HIS A 197 6.33 -10.66 6.27
N HIS A 198 6.74 -9.73 7.10
CA HIS A 198 6.48 -9.75 8.54
C HIS A 198 6.13 -8.34 9.01
N ALA A 199 5.27 -8.25 10.02
CA ALA A 199 4.90 -6.99 10.64
C ALA A 199 5.05 -7.11 12.16
N SER A 200 5.58 -6.07 12.78
CA SER A 200 5.59 -5.89 14.23
C SER A 200 4.77 -4.65 14.61
N PHE A 201 4.12 -4.71 15.77
CA PHE A 201 3.32 -3.61 16.30
C PHE A 201 4.18 -2.79 17.27
N VAL A 202 4.56 -1.58 16.86
CA VAL A 202 5.47 -0.72 17.63
C VAL A 202 4.73 -0.07 18.79
N ASP A 203 3.59 0.56 18.51
CA ASP A 203 2.71 1.14 19.52
C ASP A 203 1.24 1.14 19.03
N VAL A 204 0.34 1.40 19.97
CA VAL A 204 -1.10 1.53 19.71
C VAL A 204 -1.49 2.96 20.04
N LEU A 205 -1.93 3.70 19.03
CA LEU A 205 -2.40 5.08 19.18
C LEU A 205 -3.89 5.11 19.54
N GLU A 206 -4.68 4.21 18.95
CA GLU A 206 -6.11 4.11 19.20
C GLU A 206 -6.58 2.64 19.22
N GLU A 207 -7.53 2.32 20.11
CA GLU A 207 -8.13 0.99 20.23
C GLU A 207 -9.66 1.12 20.38
N VAL A 208 -10.40 0.27 19.67
CA VAL A 208 -11.86 0.11 19.82
C VAL A 208 -12.20 -1.38 19.83
N ARG A 209 -13.17 -1.77 20.66
CA ARG A 209 -13.66 -3.15 20.72
C ARG A 209 -15.04 -3.28 20.10
N TRP A 210 -15.18 -4.23 19.20
CA TRP A 210 -16.44 -4.68 18.61
C TRP A 210 -16.73 -6.07 19.17
N GLY A 211 -17.34 -6.13 20.35
CA GLY A 211 -17.49 -7.36 21.11
C GLY A 211 -16.12 -8.03 21.37
N PRO A 212 -15.89 -9.29 20.91
CA PRO A 212 -14.63 -9.99 21.08
C PRO A 212 -13.53 -9.59 20.06
N VAL A 213 -13.85 -8.77 19.06
CA VAL A 213 -12.89 -8.29 18.07
C VAL A 213 -12.31 -6.97 18.56
N THR A 214 -10.99 -6.86 18.56
CA THR A 214 -10.30 -5.60 18.91
C THR A 214 -9.68 -4.99 17.68
N TRP A 215 -10.10 -3.78 17.33
CA TRP A 215 -9.54 -2.94 16.29
C TRP A 215 -8.51 -1.98 16.89
N ARG A 216 -7.38 -1.83 16.22
CA ARG A 216 -6.29 -0.95 16.63
C ARG A 216 -5.76 -0.14 15.45
N TYR A 217 -5.30 1.05 15.76
CA TYR A 217 -4.53 1.90 14.86
C TYR A 217 -3.26 2.35 15.59
N GLY A 218 -2.11 2.32 14.91
CA GLY A 218 -0.83 2.70 15.50
C GLY A 218 0.35 2.52 14.56
N HIS A 219 1.57 2.72 15.09
CA HIS A 219 2.78 2.53 14.31
C HIS A 219 3.12 1.04 14.18
N VAL A 220 3.52 0.67 12.98
CA VAL A 220 3.92 -0.69 12.63
C VAL A 220 5.23 -0.64 11.86
N GLU A 221 6.02 -1.70 12.00
CA GLU A 221 7.20 -1.89 11.17
C GLU A 221 6.97 -3.11 10.27
N VAL A 222 6.94 -2.87 8.96
CA VAL A 222 6.72 -3.92 7.96
C VAL A 222 8.05 -4.26 7.33
N THR A 223 8.44 -5.53 7.43
CA THR A 223 9.64 -6.06 6.80
C THR A 223 9.26 -6.92 5.61
N SER A 224 10.02 -6.79 4.52
CA SER A 224 9.86 -7.60 3.32
C SER A 224 11.22 -8.04 2.78
N GLN A 225 11.28 -9.25 2.28
CA GLN A 225 12.48 -9.78 1.63
C GLN A 225 12.07 -10.65 0.45
N VAL A 226 12.56 -10.34 -0.74
CA VAL A 226 12.46 -11.24 -1.89
C VAL A 226 13.45 -12.39 -1.68
N GLN A 227 12.93 -13.61 -1.59
CA GLN A 227 13.70 -14.81 -1.27
C GLN A 227 13.90 -15.72 -2.49
N GLY A 228 13.30 -15.36 -3.62
CA GLY A 228 13.36 -16.17 -4.83
C GLY A 228 12.36 -15.72 -5.88
N TYR A 229 12.22 -16.53 -6.93
CA TYR A 229 11.20 -16.36 -7.95
C TYR A 229 10.78 -17.70 -8.58
N ASP A 230 9.52 -17.75 -9.01
CA ASP A 230 8.98 -18.81 -9.86
C ASP A 230 9.21 -18.45 -11.34
N VAL A 231 9.62 -19.42 -12.16
CA VAL A 231 9.56 -19.35 -13.62
C VAL A 231 8.24 -19.96 -14.09
N ARG A 232 7.48 -19.20 -14.87
CA ARG A 232 6.13 -19.57 -15.32
C ARG A 232 5.98 -19.48 -16.83
N VAL A 233 5.34 -20.47 -17.44
CA VAL A 233 5.17 -20.55 -18.91
C VAL A 233 3.72 -20.25 -19.29
N PRO A 234 3.46 -19.24 -20.15
CA PRO A 234 2.13 -18.99 -20.70
C PRO A 234 1.63 -20.14 -21.62
N PRO A 235 0.31 -20.29 -21.84
CA PRO A 235 -0.77 -19.47 -21.28
C PRO A 235 -1.20 -19.90 -19.88
N ALA A 236 -0.91 -21.14 -19.48
CA ALA A 236 -1.38 -21.72 -18.22
C ALA A 236 -0.69 -21.12 -16.97
N MET A 237 0.46 -20.47 -17.14
CA MET A 237 1.27 -19.87 -16.06
C MET A 237 1.69 -20.90 -15.00
N GLU A 238 1.90 -22.15 -15.44
CA GLU A 238 2.41 -23.23 -14.61
C GLU A 238 3.85 -22.94 -14.17
N VAL A 239 4.15 -23.24 -12.91
CA VAL A 239 5.50 -23.10 -12.35
C VAL A 239 6.36 -24.25 -12.87
N VAL A 240 7.39 -23.93 -13.64
CA VAL A 240 8.31 -24.92 -14.24
C VAL A 240 9.65 -24.97 -13.52
N ALA A 241 10.03 -23.89 -12.83
CA ALA A 241 11.24 -23.83 -12.02
C ALA A 241 11.06 -22.84 -10.86
N ARG A 242 11.86 -23.03 -9.81
CA ARG A 242 12.02 -22.12 -8.69
C ARG A 242 13.49 -21.83 -8.48
N HIS A 243 13.80 -20.57 -8.24
CA HIS A 243 15.14 -20.11 -7.97
C HIS A 243 15.14 -19.34 -6.66
N GLU A 244 16.06 -19.68 -5.77
CA GLU A 244 16.29 -18.94 -4.53
C GLU A 244 17.15 -17.70 -4.82
N LEU A 245 16.91 -16.64 -4.05
CA LEU A 245 17.63 -15.38 -4.11
C LEU A 245 17.90 -14.87 -2.69
N GLU A 246 19.05 -14.26 -2.50
CA GLU A 246 19.39 -13.54 -1.26
C GLU A 246 19.29 -12.04 -1.52
N MET A 247 18.07 -11.50 -1.49
CA MET A 247 17.86 -10.05 -1.59
C MET A 247 17.94 -9.39 -0.20
N PRO A 248 18.27 -8.09 -0.12
CA PRO A 248 18.26 -7.34 1.14
C PRO A 248 16.88 -7.37 1.81
N VAL A 249 16.86 -7.37 3.13
CA VAL A 249 15.63 -7.12 3.90
C VAL A 249 15.33 -5.63 3.84
N ARG A 250 14.11 -5.28 3.43
CA ARG A 250 13.59 -3.91 3.42
C ARG A 250 12.65 -3.71 4.61
N THR A 251 12.86 -2.64 5.36
CA THR A 251 12.04 -2.27 6.52
C THR A 251 11.31 -0.96 6.26
N LEU A 252 10.00 -0.98 6.45
CA LEU A 252 9.10 0.15 6.29
C LEU A 252 8.45 0.49 7.64
N PRO A 253 8.98 1.46 8.39
CA PRO A 253 8.27 2.04 9.53
C PRO A 253 7.11 2.91 9.02
N THR A 254 5.87 2.56 9.38
CA THR A 254 4.64 3.18 8.85
C THR A 254 3.52 3.13 9.90
N THR A 255 2.32 3.57 9.54
CA THR A 255 1.11 3.38 10.35
C THR A 255 0.23 2.28 9.77
N GLY A 256 -0.45 1.55 10.65
CA GLY A 256 -1.33 0.46 10.28
C GLY A 256 -2.64 0.47 11.05
N VAL A 257 -3.65 -0.15 10.46
CA VAL A 257 -4.90 -0.54 11.10
C VAL A 257 -4.99 -2.06 11.08
N TRP A 258 -5.26 -2.65 12.24
CA TRP A 258 -5.41 -4.10 12.35
C TRP A 258 -6.53 -4.47 13.29
N TRP A 259 -7.08 -5.66 13.07
CA TRP A 259 -8.02 -6.26 14.00
C TRP A 259 -7.54 -7.65 14.41
N THR A 260 -7.84 -8.00 15.65
CA THR A 260 -7.49 -9.27 16.27
C THR A 260 -8.72 -9.92 16.86
N VAL A 261 -8.82 -11.24 16.75
CA VAL A 261 -9.92 -12.04 17.33
C VAL A 261 -9.37 -13.36 17.83
N GLY A 262 -9.84 -13.84 18.99
CA GLY A 262 -9.42 -15.13 19.53
C GLY A 262 -9.77 -16.27 18.57
N GLN A 263 -8.85 -17.22 18.37
CA GLN A 263 -9.01 -18.29 17.40
C GLN A 263 -10.26 -19.14 17.66
N GLU A 264 -10.51 -19.53 18.91
CA GLU A 264 -11.70 -20.31 19.28
C GLU A 264 -12.99 -19.55 18.96
N THR A 265 -13.03 -18.25 19.25
CA THR A 265 -14.17 -17.39 18.94
C THR A 265 -14.39 -17.28 17.43
N LEU A 266 -13.32 -17.04 16.65
CA LEU A 266 -13.42 -16.95 15.21
C LEU A 266 -14.00 -18.23 14.62
N LEU A 267 -13.50 -19.39 15.04
CA LEU A 267 -13.98 -20.69 14.56
C LEU A 267 -15.44 -20.94 14.94
N ALA A 268 -15.81 -20.65 16.18
CA ALA A 268 -17.17 -20.87 16.68
C ALA A 268 -18.21 -20.01 15.96
N GLU A 269 -17.88 -18.74 15.70
CA GLU A 269 -18.82 -17.77 15.14
C GLU A 269 -18.89 -17.82 13.61
N THR A 270 -17.79 -18.18 12.92
CA THR A 270 -17.75 -18.23 11.45
C THR A 270 -18.00 -19.63 10.88
N GLY A 271 -17.81 -20.69 11.68
CA GLY A 271 -17.90 -22.08 11.22
C GLY A 271 -16.77 -22.50 10.26
N ILE A 272 -15.75 -21.67 10.08
CA ILE A 272 -14.60 -21.98 9.21
C ILE A 272 -13.78 -23.10 9.84
N ALA A 273 -13.33 -24.07 9.04
CA ALA A 273 -12.46 -25.12 9.54
C ALA A 273 -11.07 -24.55 9.88
N PRO A 274 -10.37 -25.05 10.92
CA PRO A 274 -9.05 -24.52 11.31
C PRO A 274 -8.02 -24.44 10.17
N GLY A 275 -8.06 -25.39 9.22
CA GLY A 275 -7.16 -25.41 8.06
C GLY A 275 -7.46 -24.34 7.01
N ASP A 276 -8.68 -23.80 6.98
CA ASP A 276 -9.14 -22.83 5.97
C ASP A 276 -9.01 -21.38 6.47
N VAL A 277 -8.78 -21.17 7.77
CA VAL A 277 -8.60 -19.84 8.38
C VAL A 277 -7.55 -18.99 7.65
N PRO A 278 -6.34 -19.50 7.31
CA PRO A 278 -5.37 -18.70 6.56
C PRO A 278 -5.93 -18.17 5.23
N GLY A 279 -6.64 -19.02 4.47
CA GLY A 279 -7.22 -18.64 3.18
C GLY A 279 -8.37 -17.65 3.31
N ALA A 280 -9.19 -17.79 4.36
CA ALA A 280 -10.30 -16.89 4.66
C ALA A 280 -9.82 -15.48 5.04
N LEU A 281 -8.85 -15.40 5.96
CA LEU A 281 -8.28 -14.13 6.41
C LEU A 281 -7.55 -13.41 5.27
N HIS A 282 -6.78 -14.15 4.47
CA HIS A 282 -6.05 -13.61 3.32
C HIS A 282 -6.97 -13.08 2.23
N ALA A 283 -8.06 -13.78 1.94
CA ALA A 283 -9.07 -13.30 1.00
C ALA A 283 -9.83 -12.06 1.52
N ALA A 284 -10.13 -11.99 2.82
CA ALA A 284 -10.74 -10.82 3.44
C ALA A 284 -9.79 -9.61 3.43
N GLU A 285 -8.51 -9.81 3.74
CA GLU A 285 -7.45 -8.80 3.67
C GLU A 285 -7.33 -8.20 2.27
N HIS A 286 -7.21 -9.05 1.24
CA HIS A 286 -7.13 -8.59 -0.15
C HIS A 286 -8.32 -7.75 -0.57
N ALA A 287 -9.54 -8.19 -0.21
CA ALA A 287 -10.74 -7.45 -0.49
C ALA A 287 -10.73 -6.10 0.24
N ALA A 288 -10.34 -6.07 1.51
CA ALA A 288 -10.27 -4.85 2.32
C ALA A 288 -9.28 -3.84 1.74
N ILE A 289 -8.06 -4.26 1.38
CA ILE A 289 -7.08 -3.41 0.68
C ILE A 289 -7.64 -2.89 -0.64
N GLY A 290 -8.33 -3.74 -1.39
CA GLY A 290 -8.94 -3.37 -2.68
C GLY A 290 -10.06 -2.34 -2.56
N VAL A 291 -10.76 -2.29 -1.43
CA VAL A 291 -11.90 -1.40 -1.19
C VAL A 291 -11.53 -0.13 -0.42
N LEU A 292 -10.44 -0.12 0.36
CA LEU A 292 -10.01 1.04 1.15
C LEU A 292 -9.90 2.36 0.34
N PRO A 293 -9.46 2.38 -0.93
CA PRO A 293 -9.46 3.58 -1.77
C PRO A 293 -10.81 4.32 -1.86
N LEU A 294 -11.93 3.61 -1.70
CA LEU A 294 -13.27 4.21 -1.63
C LEU A 294 -13.40 5.26 -0.51
N LEU A 295 -12.63 5.09 0.56
CA LEU A 295 -12.76 5.85 1.81
C LEU A 295 -11.57 6.77 2.10
N ALA A 296 -10.40 6.46 1.55
CA ALA A 296 -9.13 7.08 1.91
C ALA A 296 -8.40 7.81 0.77
N THR A 297 -9.04 8.04 -0.39
CA THR A 297 -8.47 8.83 -1.51
C THR A 297 -7.02 8.46 -1.86
N CYS A 298 -6.72 7.17 -1.84
CA CYS A 298 -5.42 6.60 -2.19
C CYS A 298 -5.55 5.75 -3.45
N ASP A 299 -4.43 5.44 -4.08
CA ASP A 299 -4.37 4.27 -4.95
C ASP A 299 -4.23 3.01 -4.09
N ARG A 300 -4.73 1.87 -4.58
CA ARG A 300 -4.47 0.58 -3.95
C ARG A 300 -2.97 0.30 -3.84
N TRP A 301 -2.11 0.86 -4.70
CA TRP A 301 -0.67 0.68 -4.66
C TRP A 301 -0.02 1.42 -3.48
N ASP A 302 -0.71 2.39 -2.87
CA ASP A 302 -0.23 3.16 -1.72
C ASP A 302 -0.45 2.46 -0.37
N ILE A 303 -0.97 1.22 -0.39
CA ILE A 303 -1.38 0.45 0.79
C ILE A 303 -0.80 -0.96 0.70
N GLY A 304 -0.36 -1.53 1.80
CA GLY A 304 -0.02 -2.95 1.94
C GLY A 304 -0.89 -3.65 2.99
N GLY A 305 -0.66 -4.93 3.18
CA GLY A 305 -1.31 -5.67 4.24
C GLY A 305 -0.64 -7.00 4.53
N LEU A 306 -1.10 -7.60 5.63
CA LEU A 306 -0.68 -8.91 6.09
C LEU A 306 -1.84 -9.58 6.82
N SER A 307 -2.06 -10.87 6.54
CA SER A 307 -3.00 -11.72 7.28
C SER A 307 -2.28 -12.91 7.87
N THR A 308 -2.60 -13.21 9.13
CA THR A 308 -2.02 -14.34 9.87
C THR A 308 -3.10 -15.06 10.65
N ALA A 309 -3.14 -16.39 10.57
CA ALA A 309 -4.01 -17.19 11.42
C ALA A 309 -3.52 -17.21 12.88
N LEU A 310 -2.23 -16.98 13.10
CA LEU A 310 -1.62 -16.83 14.41
C LEU A 310 -0.47 -15.83 14.31
N HIS A 311 -0.72 -14.57 14.69
CA HIS A 311 0.33 -13.57 14.71
C HIS A 311 1.28 -13.81 15.90
N PRO A 312 2.61 -13.72 15.72
CA PRO A 312 3.57 -14.00 16.80
C PRO A 312 3.38 -13.12 18.04
N GLU A 313 3.06 -11.83 17.85
CA GLU A 313 2.92 -10.89 18.96
C GLU A 313 1.53 -10.90 19.61
N THR A 314 0.46 -11.14 18.85
CA THR A 314 -0.91 -11.08 19.39
C THR A 314 -1.39 -12.46 19.85
N GLY A 315 -0.74 -13.54 19.43
CA GLY A 315 -1.16 -14.91 19.69
C GLY A 315 -2.53 -15.24 19.08
N ALA A 316 -2.99 -14.48 18.10
CA ALA A 316 -4.34 -14.57 17.57
C ALA A 316 -4.41 -14.34 16.05
N PRO A 317 -5.47 -14.82 15.38
CA PRO A 317 -5.86 -14.35 14.05
C PRO A 317 -5.83 -12.83 13.95
N THR A 318 -5.02 -12.32 13.02
CA THR A 318 -4.78 -10.88 12.84
C THR A 318 -4.73 -10.53 11.37
N VAL A 319 -5.46 -9.49 10.99
CA VAL A 319 -5.38 -8.88 9.66
C VAL A 319 -4.98 -7.42 9.83
N LEU A 320 -3.89 -7.05 9.15
CA LEU A 320 -3.29 -5.72 9.12
C LEU A 320 -3.42 -5.13 7.72
N VAL A 321 -3.76 -3.86 7.65
CA VAL A 321 -3.62 -3.01 6.46
C VAL A 321 -2.80 -1.80 6.87
N HIS A 322 -1.78 -1.47 6.10
CA HIS A 322 -0.84 -0.41 6.43
C HIS A 322 -0.57 0.50 5.25
N ASP A 323 -0.08 1.70 5.54
CA ASP A 323 0.30 2.65 4.50
C ASP A 323 1.63 2.23 3.87
N GLY A 324 1.75 2.40 2.55
CA GLY A 324 2.95 2.10 1.77
C GLY A 324 4.06 3.16 1.86
N HIS A 325 3.92 4.15 2.74
CA HIS A 325 4.80 5.31 2.85
C HIS A 325 5.45 5.38 4.25
N PRO A 326 6.74 5.75 4.36
CA PRO A 326 7.38 5.93 5.66
C PRO A 326 6.62 6.92 6.54
N GLY A 327 6.36 6.52 7.80
CA GLY A 327 5.60 7.29 8.77
C GLY A 327 4.08 7.33 8.57
N GLY A 328 3.56 6.74 7.48
CA GLY A 328 2.13 6.75 7.16
C GLY A 328 1.68 7.98 6.37
N ALA A 329 0.74 7.79 5.45
CA ALA A 329 0.10 8.85 4.68
C ALA A 329 -1.29 9.23 5.24
N GLY A 330 -1.78 8.48 6.23
CA GLY A 330 -3.08 8.66 6.88
C GLY A 330 -4.18 7.74 6.34
N PHE A 331 -3.87 6.81 5.43
CA PHE A 331 -4.89 5.94 4.82
C PHE A 331 -5.39 4.89 5.81
N ALA A 332 -4.48 4.26 6.55
CA ALA A 332 -4.79 3.33 7.63
C ALA A 332 -5.62 4.00 8.73
N GLN A 333 -5.29 5.24 9.11
CA GLN A 333 -6.08 6.02 10.06
C GLN A 333 -7.50 6.26 9.56
N ARG A 334 -7.63 6.68 8.30
CA ARG A 334 -8.93 6.89 7.67
C ARG A 334 -9.73 5.59 7.61
N GLY A 335 -9.09 4.48 7.27
CA GLY A 335 -9.65 3.13 7.31
C GLY A 335 -10.16 2.76 8.71
N PHE A 336 -9.37 3.02 9.76
CA PHE A 336 -9.77 2.80 11.16
C PHE A 336 -10.99 3.64 11.55
N ARG A 337 -10.99 4.94 11.24
CA ARG A 337 -12.12 5.85 11.53
C ARG A 337 -13.41 5.46 10.78
N ALA A 338 -13.28 4.88 9.60
CA ALA A 338 -14.39 4.44 8.76
C ALA A 338 -14.59 2.91 8.77
N ALA A 339 -14.05 2.19 9.77
CA ALA A 339 -13.92 0.73 9.73
C ALA A 339 -15.24 0.01 9.47
N ARG A 340 -16.35 0.48 10.06
CA ARG A 340 -17.68 -0.11 9.83
C ARG A 340 -18.06 -0.06 8.35
N ARG A 341 -18.05 1.15 7.76
CA ARG A 341 -18.37 1.36 6.34
C ARG A 341 -17.39 0.61 5.44
N TRP A 342 -16.12 0.52 5.85
CA TRP A 342 -15.09 -0.20 5.11
C TRP A 342 -15.38 -1.69 5.02
N ILE A 343 -15.69 -2.34 6.14
CA ILE A 343 -16.02 -3.77 6.17
C ILE A 343 -17.35 -4.04 5.47
N GLU A 344 -18.36 -3.18 5.62
CA GLU A 344 -19.64 -3.30 4.89
C GLU A 344 -19.40 -3.27 3.37
N ALA A 345 -18.67 -2.27 2.86
CA ALA A 345 -18.35 -2.17 1.44
C ALA A 345 -17.47 -3.33 0.95
N THR A 346 -16.52 -3.79 1.79
CA THR A 346 -15.67 -4.94 1.49
C THR A 346 -16.48 -6.21 1.31
N HIS A 347 -17.41 -6.47 2.24
CA HIS A 347 -18.34 -7.59 2.13
C HIS A 347 -19.18 -7.51 0.84
N GLU A 348 -19.79 -6.36 0.57
CA GLU A 348 -20.64 -6.14 -0.61
C GLU A 348 -19.87 -6.38 -1.92
N ALA A 349 -18.61 -5.94 -2.00
CA ALA A 349 -17.74 -6.19 -3.15
C ALA A 349 -17.48 -7.70 -3.38
N VAL A 350 -17.25 -8.46 -2.30
CA VAL A 350 -17.01 -9.90 -2.39
C VAL A 350 -18.29 -10.68 -2.71
N ALA A 351 -19.40 -10.32 -2.07
CA ALA A 351 -20.70 -10.99 -2.20
C ALA A 351 -21.33 -10.77 -3.58
N SER A 352 -21.20 -9.56 -4.15
CA SER A 352 -21.75 -9.23 -5.48
C SER A 352 -21.01 -9.92 -6.63
N CYS A 353 -19.76 -10.34 -6.42
CA CYS A 353 -19.00 -11.05 -7.44
C CYS A 353 -19.57 -12.45 -7.69
N GLY A 354 -19.96 -12.78 -8.92
CA GLY A 354 -20.52 -14.10 -9.26
C GLY A 354 -19.52 -15.27 -9.33
N CYS A 355 -18.24 -15.08 -8.97
CA CYS A 355 -17.25 -16.16 -9.01
C CYS A 355 -17.42 -17.14 -7.82
N ARG A 356 -17.03 -18.40 -8.02
CA ARG A 356 -17.14 -19.45 -6.99
C ARG A 356 -15.99 -19.44 -5.98
N HIS A 357 -14.75 -19.37 -6.47
CA HIS A 357 -13.54 -19.61 -5.65
C HIS A 357 -12.72 -18.35 -5.39
N GLY A 358 -13.20 -17.17 -5.80
CA GLY A 358 -12.40 -15.95 -5.82
C GLY A 358 -11.82 -15.64 -7.20
N CYS A 359 -11.63 -14.34 -7.47
CA CYS A 359 -11.03 -13.84 -8.72
C CYS A 359 -10.51 -12.41 -8.53
N PRO A 360 -9.85 -11.81 -9.54
CA PRO A 360 -9.40 -10.41 -9.52
C PRO A 360 -10.46 -9.39 -9.09
N ARG A 361 -11.74 -9.64 -9.41
CA ARG A 361 -12.87 -8.77 -9.04
C ARG A 361 -13.25 -8.78 -7.55
N CYS A 362 -12.68 -9.64 -6.71
CA CYS A 362 -13.11 -9.73 -5.31
C CYS A 362 -11.99 -9.94 -4.30
N VAL A 363 -11.19 -11.00 -4.44
CA VAL A 363 -10.27 -11.45 -3.36
C VAL A 363 -8.83 -11.68 -3.84
N TYR A 364 -8.54 -11.43 -5.11
CA TYR A 364 -7.17 -11.55 -5.63
C TYR A 364 -6.49 -10.19 -5.59
N SER A 365 -5.24 -10.19 -5.14
CA SER A 365 -4.36 -9.03 -5.16
C SER A 365 -3.22 -9.24 -6.15
N PRO A 366 -2.96 -8.28 -7.05
CA PRO A 366 -1.78 -8.34 -7.92
C PRO A 366 -0.47 -8.06 -7.17
N LYS A 367 -0.55 -7.67 -5.89
CA LYS A 367 0.60 -7.44 -4.99
C LYS A 367 0.93 -8.65 -4.12
N CYS A 368 0.14 -9.72 -4.20
CA CYS A 368 0.30 -10.85 -3.29
C CYS A 368 1.61 -11.62 -3.59
N GLY A 369 2.59 -11.50 -2.71
CA GLY A 369 3.85 -12.26 -2.77
C GLY A 369 3.66 -13.77 -2.61
N ASN A 370 2.55 -14.20 -2.01
CA ASN A 370 2.16 -15.61 -1.85
C ASN A 370 1.40 -16.17 -3.07
N GLY A 371 1.38 -15.46 -4.19
CA GLY A 371 0.78 -15.94 -5.44
C GLY A 371 -0.74 -16.17 -5.36
N ASN A 372 -1.44 -15.43 -4.49
CA ASN A 372 -2.88 -15.59 -4.25
C ASN A 372 -3.28 -17.01 -3.77
N SER A 373 -2.43 -17.63 -2.93
CA SER A 373 -2.68 -18.96 -2.37
C SER A 373 -2.18 -19.06 -0.92
N PRO A 374 -2.96 -19.62 0.02
CA PRO A 374 -4.36 -20.03 -0.14
C PRO A 374 -5.30 -18.81 -0.20
N LEU A 375 -6.46 -18.96 -0.84
CA LEU A 375 -7.56 -17.99 -0.79
C LEU A 375 -8.90 -18.73 -0.69
N ASP A 376 -9.73 -18.30 0.25
CA ASP A 376 -11.10 -18.81 0.40
C ASP A 376 -12.11 -17.67 0.43
N LYS A 377 -12.88 -17.56 -0.65
CA LYS A 377 -13.94 -16.56 -0.77
C LYS A 377 -15.07 -16.79 0.22
N ALA A 378 -15.49 -18.04 0.44
CA ALA A 378 -16.60 -18.35 1.32
C ALA A 378 -16.23 -18.06 2.78
N GLY A 379 -15.04 -18.50 3.19
CA GLY A 379 -14.46 -18.13 4.47
C GLY A 379 -14.31 -16.61 4.64
N ALA A 380 -13.83 -15.89 3.62
CA ALA A 380 -13.76 -14.43 3.70
C ALA A 380 -15.13 -13.77 3.94
N LEU A 381 -16.19 -14.23 3.27
CA LEU A 381 -17.54 -13.73 3.52
C LEU A 381 -18.00 -14.01 4.96
N ALA A 382 -17.75 -15.21 5.48
CA ALA A 382 -18.09 -15.55 6.87
C ALA A 382 -17.33 -14.67 7.88
N VAL A 383 -16.04 -14.41 7.66
CA VAL A 383 -15.25 -13.46 8.47
C VAL A 383 -15.84 -12.05 8.40
N LEU A 384 -16.13 -11.56 7.20
CA LEU A 384 -16.65 -10.21 7.00
C LEU A 384 -18.04 -10.04 7.59
N ASP A 385 -18.93 -11.02 7.44
CA ASP A 385 -20.26 -11.01 8.08
C ASP A 385 -20.17 -11.00 9.59
N TYR A 386 -19.25 -11.78 10.16
CA TYR A 386 -18.99 -11.75 11.59
C TYR A 386 -18.55 -10.36 12.07
N LEU A 387 -17.58 -9.74 11.38
CA LEU A 387 -17.12 -8.37 11.69
C LEU A 387 -18.26 -7.34 11.57
N ARG A 388 -19.13 -7.46 10.55
CA ARG A 388 -20.28 -6.57 10.36
C ARG A 388 -21.32 -6.70 11.46
N SER A 389 -21.58 -7.92 11.93
CA SER A 389 -22.57 -8.16 12.99
C SER A 389 -22.18 -7.54 14.34
N LEU A 390 -20.88 -7.29 14.54
CA LEU A 390 -20.33 -6.68 15.75
C LEU A 390 -20.10 -5.18 15.63
N ALA A 391 -20.21 -4.60 14.44
CA ALA A 391 -19.93 -3.19 14.22
C ALA A 391 -20.97 -2.30 14.93
N PRO A 392 -20.54 -1.28 15.70
CA PRO A 392 -21.41 -0.44 16.52
C PRO A 392 -22.28 0.51 15.70
#